data_AF-A0A973CNJ8-F1
#
_entry.id   AF-A0A973CNJ8-F1
#
_cell.length_a   1.000
_cell.length_b   1.000
_cell.length_c   1.000
_cell.angle_alpha   90.00
_cell.angle_beta   90.00
_cell.angle_gamma   90.00
#
_symmetry.space_group_name_H-M   'P 1'
#
loop_
_entity.id
_entity.type
_entity.pdbx_description
1 polymer ?
#
loop_
_entity_poly.entity_id
_entity_poly.type
_entity_poly.pdbx_seq_one_letter_code
_entity_poly.pdbx_strand_id
1 'polypeptide(L)'
;MDEEQIIEEARGMIIWGDREDDVRDFLQSKNIGSMQINELLKEFKSDRHNEIRRVGVKNIVIGVLLASVPVITLIIFLFMGLIYIKIMVIAIVIGVYGLYKILDGLMKTLNPSSTKGSLTDIMN
;
A
#
# COMPACT_ATOMS: atom_id res chain seq x y z
N MET A 1 17.38 -28.35 -3.13
CA MET A 1 16.91 -27.01 -2.76
C MET A 1 17.24 -26.88 -1.29
N ASP A 2 18.00 -25.85 -0.94
CA ASP A 2 18.41 -25.64 0.44
C ASP A 2 17.22 -25.13 1.28
N GLU A 3 17.25 -25.32 2.60
CA GLU A 3 16.15 -24.88 3.49
C GLU A 3 15.91 -23.37 3.35
N GLU A 4 16.99 -22.59 3.22
CA GLU A 4 16.95 -21.15 3.02
C GLU A 4 16.24 -20.73 1.72
N GLN A 5 16.45 -21.46 0.62
CA GLN A 5 15.76 -21.18 -0.65
C GLN A 5 14.25 -21.44 -0.55
N ILE A 6 13.85 -22.46 0.21
CA ILE A 6 12.44 -22.80 0.42
C ILE A 6 11.74 -21.70 1.22
N ILE A 7 12.43 -21.17 2.24
CA ILE A 7 11.97 -20.06 3.07
C ILE A 7 11.84 -18.78 2.22
N GLU A 8 12.82 -18.45 1.38
CA GLU A 8 12.74 -17.28 0.49
C GLU A 8 11.58 -17.38 -0.52
N GLU A 9 11.37 -18.55 -1.12
CA GLU A 9 10.27 -18.78 -2.06
C GLU A 9 8.90 -18.63 -1.37
N ALA A 10 8.74 -19.23 -0.19
CA ALA A 10 7.53 -19.11 0.62
C ALA A 10 7.25 -17.67 1.05
N ARG A 11 8.30 -16.91 1.41
CA ARG A 11 8.19 -15.47 1.71
C ARG A 11 7.74 -14.69 0.47
N GLY A 12 8.30 -15.02 -0.69
CA GLY A 12 7.89 -14.50 -1.99
C GLY A 12 6.39 -14.71 -2.22
N MET A 13 5.89 -15.93 -2.07
CA MET A 13 4.47 -16.26 -2.26
C MET A 13 3.55 -15.35 -1.42
N ILE A 14 3.86 -15.16 -0.13
CA ILE A 14 3.09 -14.22 0.71
C ILE A 14 3.20 -12.77 0.23
N ILE A 15 4.40 -12.32 -0.17
CA ILE A 15 4.63 -10.98 -0.72
C ILE A 15 3.81 -10.76 -2.02
N TRP A 16 3.69 -11.77 -2.87
CA TRP A 16 2.91 -11.72 -4.11
C TRP A 16 1.40 -11.90 -3.90
N GLY A 17 0.97 -12.22 -2.67
CA GLY A 17 -0.43 -12.25 -2.27
C GLY A 17 -1.10 -13.62 -2.36
N ASP A 18 -0.30 -14.69 -2.43
CA ASP A 18 -0.80 -16.06 -2.30
C ASP A 18 -1.41 -16.28 -0.91
N ARG A 19 -2.32 -17.25 -0.80
CA ARG A 19 -3.01 -17.50 0.47
C ARG A 19 -2.08 -18.19 1.46
N GLU A 20 -2.28 -17.91 2.75
CA GLU A 20 -1.55 -18.58 3.83
C GLU A 20 -1.71 -20.11 3.77
N ASP A 21 -2.87 -20.60 3.33
CA ASP A 21 -3.14 -22.03 3.12
C ASP A 21 -2.23 -22.62 2.02
N ASP A 22 -2.08 -21.92 0.90
CA ASP A 22 -1.26 -22.36 -0.24
C ASP A 22 0.24 -22.38 0.13
N VAL A 23 0.70 -21.37 0.87
CA VAL A 23 2.08 -21.29 1.37
C VAL A 23 2.36 -22.33 2.45
N ARG A 24 1.37 -22.62 3.31
CA ARG A 24 1.45 -23.70 4.30
C ARG A 24 1.58 -25.05 3.62
N ASP A 25 0.76 -25.32 2.60
CA ASP A 25 0.81 -26.57 1.83
C ASP A 25 2.15 -26.72 1.10
N PHE A 26 2.68 -25.63 0.55
CA PHE A 26 4.03 -25.60 -0.02
C PHE A 26 5.11 -25.97 1.00
N LEU A 27 5.13 -25.33 2.17
CA LEU A 27 6.11 -25.61 3.23
C LEU A 27 5.99 -27.04 3.78
N GLN A 28 4.76 -27.55 3.93
CA GLN A 28 4.51 -28.94 4.32
C GLN A 28 5.03 -29.92 3.28
N SER A 29 4.86 -29.64 1.98
CA SER A 29 5.37 -30.48 0.88
C SER A 29 6.89 -30.61 0.88
N LYS A 30 7.60 -29.66 1.52
CA LYS A 30 9.05 -29.63 1.69
C LYS A 30 9.53 -30.23 3.02
N ASN A 31 8.64 -30.87 3.78
CA ASN A 31 8.91 -31.48 5.10
C ASN A 31 9.34 -30.47 6.20
N ILE A 32 8.95 -29.20 6.09
CA ILE A 32 9.12 -28.25 7.19
C ILE A 32 8.15 -28.61 8.32
N GLY A 33 8.63 -28.58 9.57
CA GLY A 33 7.83 -28.93 10.74
C GLY A 33 6.67 -27.96 10.96
N SER A 34 5.48 -28.45 11.28
CA SER A 34 4.26 -27.63 11.44
C SER A 34 4.38 -26.48 12.44
N MET A 35 5.21 -26.64 13.47
CA MET A 35 5.52 -25.58 14.45
C MET A 35 6.34 -24.45 13.81
N GLN A 36 7.37 -24.80 13.04
CA GLN A 36 8.23 -23.87 12.31
C GLN A 36 7.45 -23.14 11.20
N ILE A 37 6.53 -23.84 10.52
CA ILE A 37 5.66 -23.23 9.50
C ILE A 37 4.82 -22.09 10.10
N ASN A 38 4.21 -22.28 11.26
CA ASN A 38 3.38 -21.26 11.88
C ASN A 38 4.19 -20.03 12.30
N GLU A 39 5.43 -20.24 12.74
CA GLU A 39 6.36 -19.16 13.08
C GLU A 39 6.77 -18.36 11.84
N LEU A 40 7.19 -19.04 10.77
CA LEU A 40 7.54 -18.43 9.48
C LEU A 40 6.36 -17.66 8.85
N LEU A 41 5.17 -18.24 8.84
CA LEU A 41 3.97 -17.57 8.31
C LEU A 41 3.65 -16.28 9.08
N LYS A 42 3.83 -16.30 10.42
CA LYS A 42 3.62 -15.12 11.26
C LYS A 42 4.64 -14.02 10.94
N GLU A 43 5.89 -14.39 10.73
CA GLU A 43 6.96 -13.48 10.32
C GLU A 43 6.68 -12.87 8.94
N PHE A 44 6.43 -13.70 7.93
CA PHE A 44 6.14 -13.24 6.56
C PHE A 44 4.92 -12.32 6.48
N LYS A 45 3.89 -12.60 7.29
CA LYS A 45 2.71 -11.74 7.41
C LYS A 45 3.05 -10.40 8.04
N SER A 46 3.88 -10.39 9.07
CA SER A 46 4.36 -9.16 9.70
C SER A 46 5.12 -8.29 8.70
N ASP A 47 6.01 -8.90 7.90
CA ASP A 47 6.76 -8.22 6.85
C ASP A 47 5.84 -7.60 5.79
N ARG A 48 4.90 -8.40 5.26
CA ARG A 48 3.92 -7.92 4.28
C ARG A 48 3.08 -6.76 4.85
N HIS A 49 2.62 -6.87 6.10
CA HIS A 49 1.85 -5.80 6.73
C HIS A 49 2.64 -4.51 6.88
N ASN A 50 3.92 -4.58 7.23
CA ASN A 50 4.77 -3.41 7.35
C ASN A 50 5.00 -2.74 5.99
N GLU A 51 5.21 -3.52 4.93
CA GLU A 51 5.38 -3.00 3.57
C GLU A 51 4.09 -2.33 3.06
N ILE A 52 2.92 -2.97 3.25
CA ILE A 52 1.62 -2.39 2.88
C ILE A 52 1.37 -1.08 3.63
N ARG A 53 1.68 -1.03 4.94
CA ARG A 53 1.57 0.21 5.73
C ARG A 53 2.49 1.30 5.20
N ARG A 54 3.72 0.97 4.80
CA ARG A 54 4.66 1.93 4.22
C ARG A 54 4.11 2.54 2.92
N VAL A 55 3.52 1.71 2.05
CA VAL A 55 2.83 2.18 0.84
C VAL A 55 1.61 3.04 1.20
N GLY A 56 0.82 2.63 2.19
CA GLY A 56 -0.32 3.39 2.69
C GLY A 56 0.09 4.80 3.17
N VAL A 57 1.14 4.91 3.98
CA VAL A 57 1.68 6.19 4.44
C VAL A 57 2.16 7.05 3.28
N LYS A 58 2.85 6.45 2.29
CA LYS A 58 3.28 7.19 1.09
C LYS A 58 2.08 7.77 0.32
N ASN A 59 1.00 7.00 0.17
CA ASN A 59 -0.22 7.48 -0.48
C ASN A 59 -0.90 8.61 0.31
N ILE A 60 -0.89 8.55 1.64
CA ILE A 60 -1.39 9.64 2.49
C ILE A 60 -0.56 10.92 2.25
N VAL A 61 0.77 10.83 2.27
CA VAL A 61 1.64 11.99 2.06
C VAL A 61 1.43 12.63 0.69
N ILE A 62 1.40 11.82 -0.37
CA ILE A 62 1.13 12.30 -1.74
C ILE A 62 -0.26 12.92 -1.81
N GLY A 63 -1.26 12.28 -1.21
CA GLY A 63 -2.63 12.76 -1.18
C GLY A 63 -2.77 14.11 -0.48
N VAL A 64 -2.09 14.31 0.65
CA VAL A 64 -2.06 15.60 1.38
C VAL A 64 -1.43 16.71 0.55
N LEU A 65 -0.31 16.42 -0.13
CA LEU A 65 0.33 17.39 -1.03
C LEU A 65 -0.63 17.80 -2.16
N LEU A 66 -1.30 16.85 -2.80
CA LEU A 66 -2.26 17.13 -3.87
C LEU A 66 -3.52 17.85 -3.36
N ALA A 67 -4.03 17.49 -2.19
CA ALA A 67 -5.17 18.15 -1.55
C ALA A 67 -4.87 19.61 -1.16
N SER A 68 -3.60 19.96 -0.94
CA SER A 68 -3.19 21.35 -0.64
C SER A 68 -3.17 22.27 -1.88
N VAL A 69 -3.08 21.72 -3.08
CA VAL A 69 -3.01 22.48 -4.36
C VAL A 69 -4.16 23.49 -4.53
N PRO A 70 -5.45 23.13 -4.38
CA PRO A 70 -6.55 24.09 -4.51
C PRO A 70 -6.49 25.21 -3.46
N VAL A 71 -6.04 24.92 -2.24
CA VAL A 71 -5.90 25.93 -1.17
C VAL A 71 -4.80 26.93 -1.53
N ILE A 72 -3.64 26.44 -1.97
CA ILE A 72 -2.51 27.28 -2.40
C ILE A 72 -2.91 28.13 -3.61
N THR A 73 -3.60 27.53 -4.59
CA THR A 73 -4.07 28.23 -5.80
C THR A 73 -5.03 29.36 -5.44
N LEU A 74 -5.96 29.11 -4.51
CA LEU A 74 -6.90 30.12 -4.03
C LEU A 74 -6.18 31.28 -3.33
N ILE A 75 -5.19 31.00 -2.49
CA ILE A 75 -4.37 32.04 -1.83
C ILE A 75 -3.67 32.92 -2.88
N ILE A 76 -3.05 32.32 -3.89
CA ILE A 76 -2.38 33.07 -4.97
C ILE A 76 -3.37 33.98 -5.72
N PHE A 77 -4.57 33.49 -6.02
CA PHE A 77 -5.60 34.29 -6.70
C PHE A 77 -6.11 35.45 -5.86
N LEU A 78 -6.23 35.25 -4.56
CA LEU A 78 -6.57 36.34 -3.63
C LEU A 78 -5.47 37.41 -3.60
N PHE A 79 -4.19 37.02 -3.61
CA PHE A 79 -3.06 37.97 -3.65
C PHE A 79 -2.97 38.73 -4.98
N MET A 80 -3.28 38.09 -6.11
CA MET A 80 -3.24 38.75 -7.43
C MET A 80 -4.50 39.58 -7.74
N GLY A 81 -5.58 39.43 -6.97
CA GLY A 81 -6.87 40.10 -7.23
C GLY A 81 -7.56 39.62 -8.52
N LEU A 82 -7.14 38.49 -9.08
CA LEU A 82 -7.67 37.90 -10.32
C LEU A 82 -7.98 36.43 -10.10
N ILE A 83 -9.21 36.02 -10.46
CA ILE A 83 -9.65 34.63 -10.37
C ILE A 83 -9.77 34.04 -11.77
N TYR A 84 -8.84 33.16 -12.12
CA TYR A 84 -8.91 32.38 -13.35
C TYR A 84 -9.68 31.09 -13.11
N ILE A 85 -10.98 31.09 -13.42
CA ILE A 85 -11.90 29.98 -13.18
C ILE A 85 -11.36 28.64 -13.75
N LYS A 86 -10.76 28.65 -14.95
CA LYS A 86 -10.21 27.44 -15.58
C LYS A 86 -9.13 26.77 -14.73
N ILE A 87 -8.20 27.55 -14.17
CA ILE A 87 -7.12 27.04 -13.33
C ILE A 87 -7.69 26.54 -12.00
N MET A 88 -8.70 27.22 -11.46
CA MET A 88 -9.36 26.81 -10.22
C MET A 88 -10.08 25.46 -10.37
N VAL A 89 -10.75 25.22 -11.50
CA VAL A 89 -11.37 23.93 -11.81
C VAL A 89 -10.32 22.82 -11.85
N ILE A 90 -9.19 23.05 -12.53
CA ILE A 90 -8.09 22.07 -12.59
C ILE A 90 -7.53 21.79 -11.18
N ALA A 91 -7.32 22.84 -10.38
CA ALA A 91 -6.81 22.69 -9.01
C ALA A 91 -7.77 21.91 -8.10
N ILE A 92 -9.09 22.10 -8.27
CA ILE A 92 -10.10 21.34 -7.54
C ILE A 92 -10.05 19.85 -7.93
N VAL A 93 -9.94 19.53 -9.24
CA VAL A 93 -9.82 18.14 -9.70
C VAL A 93 -8.58 17.47 -9.10
N ILE A 94 -7.45 18.17 -9.08
CA ILE A 94 -6.21 17.70 -8.44
C ILE A 94 -6.43 17.46 -6.94
N GLY A 95 -7.12 18.37 -6.26
CA GLY A 95 -7.43 18.25 -4.83
C GLY A 95 -8.32 17.06 -4.51
N VAL A 96 -9.36 16.82 -5.33
CA VAL A 96 -10.25 15.64 -5.20
C VAL A 96 -9.47 14.34 -5.39
N TYR A 97 -8.56 14.30 -6.38
CA TYR A 97 -7.67 13.15 -6.56
C TYR A 97 -6.72 12.96 -5.36
N GLY A 98 -6.23 14.05 -4.76
CA GLY A 98 -5.48 14.01 -3.52
C GLY A 98 -6.27 13.37 -2.37
N LEU A 99 -7.53 13.77 -2.17
CA LEU A 99 -8.42 13.18 -1.16
C LEU A 99 -8.62 11.66 -1.38
N TYR A 100 -8.81 11.24 -2.63
CA TYR A 100 -8.89 9.82 -2.97
C TYR A 100 -7.63 9.06 -2.55
N LYS A 101 -6.43 9.60 -2.83
CA LYS A 101 -5.15 8.99 -2.40
C LYS A 101 -4.99 8.93 -0.87
N ILE A 102 -5.52 9.91 -0.13
CA ILE A 102 -5.54 9.86 1.34
C ILE A 102 -6.41 8.70 1.83
N LEU A 103 -7.62 8.56 1.28
CA LEU A 103 -8.54 7.48 1.67
C LEU A 103 -7.98 6.09 1.33
N ASP A 104 -7.39 5.93 0.15
CA ASP A 104 -6.71 4.70 -0.25
C ASP A 104 -5.53 4.36 0.68
N GLY A 105 -4.71 5.37 1.01
CA GLY A 105 -3.59 5.19 1.94
C GLY A 105 -4.04 4.86 3.37
N LEU A 106 -5.14 5.46 3.84
CA LEU A 106 -5.75 5.14 5.14
C LEU A 106 -6.25 3.69 5.18
N MET A 107 -6.94 3.23 4.13
CA MET A 107 -7.41 1.84 4.04
C MET A 107 -6.25 0.84 4.10
N LYS A 108 -5.17 1.11 3.37
CA LYS A 108 -3.95 0.28 3.37
C LYS A 108 -3.24 0.27 4.74
N THR A 109 -3.28 1.39 5.46
CA THR A 109 -2.63 1.51 6.78
C THR A 109 -3.43 0.85 7.90
N LEU A 110 -4.75 1.05 7.90
CA LEU A 110 -5.66 0.58 8.96
C LEU A 110 -6.06 -0.89 8.77
N ASN A 111 -6.20 -1.35 7.52
CA ASN A 111 -6.62 -2.72 7.23
C ASN A 111 -5.75 -3.37 6.14
N PRO A 112 -4.45 -3.63 6.43
CA PRO A 112 -3.55 -4.25 5.46
C PRO A 112 -4.01 -5.64 5.03
N SER A 113 -4.74 -6.36 5.89
CA SER A 113 -5.32 -7.69 5.63
C SER A 113 -6.45 -7.70 4.60
N SER A 114 -7.12 -6.57 4.36
CA SER A 114 -8.19 -6.47 3.34
C SER A 114 -7.64 -6.18 1.95
N THR A 115 -6.34 -5.90 1.82
CA THR A 115 -5.73 -5.57 0.53
C THR A 115 -5.38 -6.86 -0.20
N LYS A 116 -6.29 -7.29 -1.07
CA LYS A 116 -6.10 -8.43 -1.99
C LYS A 116 -5.30 -7.97 -3.19
N GLY A 117 -4.30 -8.73 -3.60
CA GLY A 117 -3.45 -8.43 -4.75
C GLY A 117 -1.95 -8.46 -4.42
N SER A 118 -1.14 -8.43 -5.47
CA SER A 118 0.31 -8.42 -5.32
C SER A 118 0.81 -7.07 -4.80
N LEU A 119 1.96 -7.05 -4.14
CA LEU A 119 2.57 -5.78 -3.70
C LEU A 119 2.82 -4.81 -4.86
N THR A 120 3.06 -5.31 -6.07
CA THR A 120 3.20 -4.52 -7.30
C THR A 120 1.90 -3.86 -7.75
N ASP A 121 0.76 -4.53 -7.59
CA ASP A 121 -0.56 -3.92 -7.84
C ASP A 121 -0.89 -2.83 -6.82
N ILE A 122 -0.40 -2.98 -5.58
CA ILE A 122 -0.63 -2.03 -4.48
C ILE A 122 0.24 -0.77 -4.65
N MET A 123 1.39 -0.90 -5.32
CA MET A 123 2.36 0.17 -5.58
C MET A 123 2.00 1.08 -6.77
N ASN A 124 1.22 0.61 -7.75
CA ASN A 124 0.73 1.40 -8.88
C ASN A 124 -0.53 2.20 -8.50
#